data_AF-A0AAX2MFE3-F1
#
_entry.id   AF-A0AAX2MFE3-F1
#
_cell.length_a   1.000
_cell.length_b   1.000
_cell.length_c   1.000
_cell.angle_alpha   90.00
_cell.angle_beta   90.00
_cell.angle_gamma   90.00
#
_symmetry.space_group_name_H-M   'P 1'
#
loop_
_entity.id
_entity.type
_entity.pdbx_description
1 polymer ?
#
loop_
_entity_poly.entity_id
_entity_poly.type
_entity_poly.pdbx_seq_one_letter_code
_entity_poly.pdbx_strand_id
1 'polypeptide(L)'
;MWHEVDQRIRRAFSNVRQGFRAVLTHVDSDGGVQAAQADALAGERLQDAELFQHYGYTSNPPPGSMAMVLPLGGRTSHSVVIATEHGSYRLQSLQPGEVALYSDEGSKIVLKRGRIITVECDTFQLDCKTWQVNASEQASFATPTLNTSAQFVAQGQISGNGGLAIQGGGGAKVTGSVSASGDVKAGGISLQGHIHNGDSGGVTSPPK
;
A
#
# COMPACT_ATOMS: atom_id res chain seq x y z
N MET A 1 -17.99 43.16 -47.39
CA MET A 1 -16.84 43.34 -46.48
C MET A 1 -16.97 42.45 -45.24
N TRP A 2 -18.02 42.57 -44.41
CA TRP A 2 -18.20 41.72 -43.22
C TRP A 2 -18.29 40.21 -43.51
N HIS A 3 -18.99 39.81 -44.57
CA HIS A 3 -19.07 38.39 -44.98
C HIS A 3 -17.72 37.75 -45.35
N GLU A 4 -16.80 38.50 -45.96
CA GLU A 4 -15.46 38.00 -46.30
C GLU A 4 -14.58 37.88 -45.07
N VAL A 5 -14.71 38.82 -44.12
CA VAL A 5 -14.04 38.76 -42.81
C VAL A 5 -14.51 37.53 -42.05
N ASP A 6 -15.82 37.29 -41.96
CA ASP A 6 -16.39 36.12 -41.31
C ASP A 6 -15.94 34.81 -41.96
N GLN A 7 -15.89 34.75 -43.29
CA GLN A 7 -15.37 33.58 -44.01
C GLN A 7 -13.90 33.31 -43.71
N ARG A 8 -13.06 34.36 -43.69
CA ARG A 8 -11.63 34.22 -43.34
C ARG A 8 -11.45 33.76 -41.90
N ILE A 9 -12.24 34.29 -40.97
CA ILE A 9 -12.23 33.88 -39.55
C ILE A 9 -12.64 32.41 -39.42
N ARG A 10 -13.74 31.99 -40.04
CA ARG A 10 -14.19 30.58 -40.01
C ARG A 10 -13.14 29.64 -40.58
N ARG A 11 -12.48 30.02 -41.68
CA ARG A 11 -11.42 29.22 -42.29
C ARG A 11 -10.20 29.11 -41.37
N ALA A 12 -9.80 30.21 -40.72
CA ALA A 12 -8.71 30.21 -39.75
C ALA A 12 -9.02 29.27 -38.57
N PHE A 13 -10.21 29.37 -37.97
CA PHE A 13 -10.62 28.52 -36.86
C PHE A 13 -10.86 27.05 -37.24
N SER A 14 -11.29 26.77 -38.48
CA SER A 14 -11.49 25.39 -38.95
C SER A 14 -10.21 24.56 -38.98
N ASN A 15 -9.04 25.22 -39.04
CA ASN A 15 -7.73 24.57 -39.02
C ASN A 15 -7.14 24.45 -37.61
N VAL A 16 -7.82 24.97 -36.57
CA VAL A 16 -7.37 24.87 -35.18
C VAL A 16 -8.00 23.64 -34.56
N ARG A 17 -7.20 22.57 -34.40
CA ARG A 17 -7.62 21.37 -33.67
C ARG A 17 -7.90 21.74 -32.22
N GLN A 18 -9.15 21.55 -31.79
CA GLN A 18 -9.56 21.72 -30.40
C GLN A 18 -9.19 20.49 -29.58
N GLY A 19 -9.22 20.61 -28.24
CA GLY A 19 -9.05 19.46 -27.36
C GLY A 19 -10.07 18.36 -27.65
N PHE A 20 -9.62 17.12 -27.62
CA PHE A 20 -10.45 15.96 -27.99
C PHE A 20 -10.22 14.78 -27.05
N ARG A 21 -11.11 13.79 -27.15
CA ARG A 21 -11.00 12.50 -26.43
C ARG A 21 -10.33 11.47 -27.31
N ALA A 22 -9.50 10.64 -26.70
CA ALA A 22 -8.87 9.49 -27.32
C ALA A 22 -8.93 8.27 -26.40
N VAL A 23 -8.60 7.10 -26.92
CA VAL A 23 -8.42 5.87 -26.14
C VAL A 23 -6.98 5.41 -26.32
N LEU A 24 -6.24 5.28 -25.21
CA LEU A 24 -4.85 4.86 -25.22
C LEU A 24 -4.74 3.41 -25.69
N THR A 25 -3.81 3.16 -26.60
CA THR A 25 -3.48 1.81 -27.09
C THR A 25 -2.18 1.31 -26.47
N HIS A 26 -1.27 2.22 -26.11
CA HIS A 26 0.02 1.92 -25.49
C HIS A 26 0.57 3.17 -24.79
N VAL A 27 1.38 2.96 -23.75
CA VAL A 27 2.18 4.00 -23.09
C VAL A 27 3.59 3.45 -22.88
N ASP A 28 4.58 4.17 -23.40
CA ASP A 28 6.00 3.97 -23.09
C ASP A 28 6.35 4.82 -21.86
N SER A 29 6.74 4.14 -20.78
CA SER A 29 7.05 4.76 -19.49
C SER A 29 8.54 4.88 -19.17
N ASP A 30 9.43 4.54 -20.10
CA ASP A 30 10.88 4.48 -19.84
C ASP A 30 11.55 5.87 -19.93
N GLY A 31 10.95 6.79 -20.70
CA GLY A 31 11.45 8.15 -20.89
C GLY A 31 11.27 9.07 -19.68
N GLY A 32 12.00 10.19 -19.66
CA GLY A 32 11.83 11.23 -18.64
C GLY A 32 10.44 11.89 -18.64
N VAL A 33 9.73 11.77 -19.76
CA VAL A 33 8.29 12.04 -19.91
C VAL A 33 7.70 10.83 -20.63
N GLN A 34 6.58 10.30 -20.15
CA GLN A 34 5.94 9.14 -20.77
C GLN A 34 5.35 9.52 -22.14
N ALA A 35 5.42 8.61 -23.10
CA ALA A 35 4.90 8.81 -24.46
C ALA A 35 3.71 7.89 -24.71
N ALA A 36 2.58 8.45 -25.13
CA ALA A 36 1.33 7.73 -25.32
C ALA A 36 0.96 7.58 -26.80
N GLN A 37 0.47 6.39 -27.16
CA GLN A 37 -0.21 6.12 -28.41
C GLN A 37 -1.71 5.98 -28.15
N ALA A 38 -2.53 6.53 -29.04
CA ALA A 38 -3.97 6.50 -28.87
C ALA A 38 -4.73 6.53 -30.19
N ASP A 39 -5.90 5.89 -30.20
CA ASP A 39 -6.90 6.06 -31.25
C ASP A 39 -7.80 7.25 -30.90
N ALA A 40 -7.89 8.21 -31.83
CA ALA A 40 -8.67 9.43 -31.71
C ALA A 40 -9.86 9.44 -32.68
N LEU A 41 -10.61 10.55 -32.69
CA LEU A 41 -11.82 10.68 -33.51
C LEU A 41 -11.51 10.59 -35.02
N ALA A 42 -12.43 10.00 -35.78
CA ALA A 42 -12.37 9.89 -37.24
C ALA A 42 -11.12 9.15 -37.79
N GLY A 43 -10.61 8.16 -37.04
CA GLY A 43 -9.49 7.31 -37.47
C GLY A 43 -8.11 7.96 -37.32
N GLU A 44 -8.06 9.14 -36.69
CA GLU A 44 -6.81 9.79 -36.31
C GLU A 44 -6.06 8.95 -35.28
N ARG A 45 -4.73 8.90 -35.41
CA ARG A 45 -3.85 8.25 -34.44
C ARG A 45 -2.89 9.24 -33.84
N LEU A 46 -2.73 9.15 -32.53
CA LEU A 46 -1.66 9.79 -31.80
C LEU A 46 -0.48 8.84 -31.71
N GLN A 47 0.69 9.38 -31.99
CA GLN A 47 1.98 8.71 -31.85
C GLN A 47 2.84 9.60 -30.97
N ASP A 48 3.44 9.01 -29.95
CA ASP A 48 4.40 9.65 -29.04
C ASP A 48 3.91 10.96 -28.42
N ALA A 49 2.61 11.05 -28.11
CA ALA A 49 2.05 12.22 -27.43
C ALA A 49 2.50 12.24 -25.97
N GLU A 50 3.06 13.35 -25.49
CA GLU A 50 3.59 13.40 -24.13
C GLU A 50 2.46 13.33 -23.09
N LEU A 51 2.59 12.40 -22.15
CA LEU A 51 1.71 12.28 -20.98
C LEU A 51 2.34 13.03 -19.80
N PHE A 52 1.89 14.27 -19.59
CA PHE A 52 2.33 15.07 -18.46
C PHE A 52 1.51 14.76 -17.20
N GLN A 53 2.20 14.57 -16.08
CA GLN A 53 1.62 14.27 -14.77
C GLN A 53 2.06 15.30 -13.72
N HIS A 54 1.37 15.34 -12.59
CA HIS A 54 1.78 16.21 -11.48
C HIS A 54 3.06 15.67 -10.83
N TYR A 55 4.01 16.56 -10.53
CA TYR A 55 5.25 16.18 -9.85
C TYR A 55 4.96 15.44 -8.52
N GLY A 56 5.65 14.32 -8.30
CA GLY A 56 5.42 13.43 -7.15
C GLY A 56 4.32 12.39 -7.35
N TYR A 57 3.63 12.40 -8.50
CA TYR A 57 2.70 11.35 -8.93
C TYR A 57 3.16 10.77 -10.26
N THR A 58 3.13 9.44 -10.37
CA THR A 58 3.35 8.75 -11.63
C THR A 58 2.34 7.61 -11.78
N SER A 59 1.80 7.43 -12.97
CA SER A 59 0.99 6.27 -13.31
C SER A 59 1.22 5.88 -14.76
N ASN A 60 1.18 4.57 -15.02
CA ASN A 60 1.25 4.01 -16.37
C ASN A 60 -0.13 3.44 -16.71
N PRO A 61 -1.03 4.22 -17.33
CA PRO A 61 -2.40 3.80 -17.56
C PRO A 61 -2.45 2.64 -18.57
N PRO A 62 -3.22 1.57 -18.29
CA PRO A 62 -3.28 0.42 -19.18
C PRO A 62 -3.97 0.78 -20.51
N PRO A 63 -3.75 -0.01 -21.58
CA PRO A 63 -4.51 0.09 -22.82
C PRO A 63 -6.02 0.07 -22.57
N GLY A 64 -6.76 0.84 -23.35
CA GLY A 64 -8.21 1.07 -23.15
C GLY A 64 -8.53 2.25 -22.25
N SER A 65 -7.54 2.87 -21.60
CA SER A 65 -7.74 4.10 -20.82
C SER A 65 -8.20 5.25 -21.72
N MET A 66 -9.25 5.95 -21.32
CA MET A 66 -9.69 7.19 -21.97
C MET A 66 -8.70 8.30 -21.67
N ALA A 67 -8.47 9.18 -22.64
CA ALA A 67 -7.55 10.30 -22.53
C ALA A 67 -8.19 11.61 -22.99
N MET A 68 -7.85 12.70 -22.31
CA MET A 68 -8.06 14.07 -22.79
C MET A 68 -6.76 14.56 -23.43
N VAL A 69 -6.86 15.00 -24.69
CA VAL A 69 -5.73 15.40 -25.50
C VAL A 69 -5.84 16.89 -25.81
N LEU A 70 -4.74 17.62 -25.62
CA LEU A 70 -4.61 19.04 -25.91
C LEU A 70 -3.60 19.27 -27.06
N PRO A 71 -4.07 19.64 -28.26
CA PRO A 71 -3.20 20.04 -29.37
C PRO A 71 -2.53 21.40 -29.11
N LEU A 72 -1.21 21.42 -28.98
CA LEU A 72 -0.44 22.64 -28.83
C LEU A 72 -0.28 23.34 -30.18
N GLY A 73 -0.75 24.59 -30.27
CA GLY A 73 -0.77 25.33 -31.53
C GLY A 73 -1.82 24.83 -32.54
N GLY A 74 -2.81 24.03 -32.09
CA GLY A 74 -3.93 23.58 -32.91
C GLY A 74 -3.59 22.44 -33.87
N ARG A 75 -2.52 21.68 -33.63
CA ARG A 75 -2.09 20.54 -34.46
C ARG A 75 -2.03 19.25 -33.66
N THR A 76 -2.65 18.20 -34.17
CA THR A 76 -2.64 16.88 -33.53
C THR A 76 -1.22 16.33 -33.35
N SER A 77 -0.33 16.54 -34.32
CA SER A 77 1.06 16.06 -34.27
C SER A 77 1.91 16.66 -33.15
N HIS A 78 1.39 17.66 -32.43
CA HIS A 78 2.05 18.29 -31.30
C HIS A 78 1.02 18.38 -30.17
N SER A 79 0.56 17.22 -29.71
CA SER A 79 -0.47 17.13 -28.66
C SER A 79 0.11 16.51 -27.40
N VAL A 80 -0.43 16.97 -26.27
CA VAL A 80 -0.13 16.40 -24.96
C VAL A 80 -1.37 15.75 -24.37
N VAL A 81 -1.18 14.63 -23.68
CA VAL A 81 -2.22 14.00 -22.86
C VAL A 81 -2.20 14.64 -21.48
N ILE A 82 -3.33 15.20 -21.06
CA ILE A 82 -3.44 16.00 -19.83
C ILE A 82 -4.26 15.33 -18.72
N ALA A 83 -5.03 14.29 -19.06
CA ALA A 83 -5.79 13.50 -18.10
C ALA A 83 -6.12 12.14 -18.71
N THR A 84 -6.14 11.12 -17.86
CA THR A 84 -6.49 9.75 -18.21
C THR A 84 -7.48 9.17 -17.21
N GLU A 85 -8.35 8.26 -17.67
CA GLU A 85 -9.32 7.57 -16.82
C GLU A 85 -9.68 6.20 -17.43
N HIS A 86 -9.86 5.18 -16.60
CA HIS A 86 -10.29 3.85 -17.05
C HIS A 86 -11.62 3.47 -16.38
N GLY A 87 -12.70 3.48 -17.16
CA GLY A 87 -14.07 3.35 -16.63
C GLY A 87 -14.32 2.09 -15.81
N SER A 88 -13.67 0.96 -16.15
CA SER A 88 -13.83 -0.33 -15.46
C SER A 88 -13.04 -0.43 -14.15
N TYR A 89 -11.98 0.37 -13.99
CA TYR A 89 -11.07 0.29 -12.84
C TYR A 89 -11.19 1.49 -11.91
N ARG A 90 -11.83 2.57 -12.38
CA ARG A 90 -12.13 3.74 -11.58
C ARG A 90 -12.81 3.33 -10.29
N LEU A 91 -12.24 3.73 -9.16
CA LEU A 91 -12.89 3.56 -7.87
C LEU A 91 -14.21 4.36 -7.83
N GLN A 92 -15.33 3.65 -7.67
CA GLN A 92 -16.67 4.23 -7.64
C GLN A 92 -17.14 4.48 -6.20
N SER A 93 -18.24 5.24 -6.05
CA SER A 93 -18.96 5.40 -4.78
C SER A 93 -18.18 6.09 -3.63
N LEU A 94 -17.17 6.89 -3.96
CA LEU A 94 -16.56 7.81 -2.99
C LEU A 94 -17.57 8.87 -2.53
N GLN A 95 -17.58 9.16 -1.24
CA GLN A 95 -18.36 10.26 -0.70
C GLN A 95 -17.73 11.62 -1.08
N PRO A 96 -18.52 12.71 -1.16
CA PRO A 96 -17.97 14.03 -1.41
C PRO A 96 -16.82 14.40 -0.45
N GLY A 97 -15.66 14.74 -1.04
CA GLY A 97 -14.45 15.11 -0.32
C GLY A 97 -13.51 13.95 0.03
N GLU A 98 -13.84 12.71 -0.31
CA GLU A 98 -12.90 11.59 -0.23
C GLU A 98 -11.94 11.56 -1.43
N VAL A 99 -10.73 11.06 -1.20
CA VAL A 99 -9.68 10.97 -2.23
C VAL A 99 -9.06 9.57 -2.17
N ALA A 100 -8.72 9.01 -3.32
CA ALA A 100 -8.12 7.68 -3.39
C ALA A 100 -7.00 7.59 -4.43
N LEU A 101 -6.05 6.70 -4.14
CA LEU A 101 -5.13 6.10 -5.11
C LEU A 101 -5.51 4.63 -5.26
N TYR A 102 -5.51 4.12 -6.49
CA TYR A 102 -5.96 2.76 -6.79
C TYR A 102 -5.23 2.17 -8.00
N SER A 103 -5.22 0.85 -8.13
CA SER A 103 -4.77 0.10 -9.31
C SER A 103 -5.91 -0.70 -9.94
N ASP A 104 -5.69 -1.18 -11.17
CA ASP A 104 -6.59 -2.09 -11.90
C ASP A 104 -6.74 -3.46 -11.21
N GLU A 105 -5.75 -3.86 -10.41
CA GLU A 105 -5.78 -5.07 -9.59
C GLU A 105 -6.58 -4.92 -8.28
N GLY A 106 -7.12 -3.73 -8.00
CA GLY A 106 -8.02 -3.47 -6.86
C GLY A 106 -7.33 -3.02 -5.57
N SER A 107 -5.99 -2.94 -5.54
CA SER A 107 -5.26 -2.33 -4.43
C SER A 107 -5.59 -0.84 -4.33
N LYS A 108 -5.80 -0.31 -3.12
CA LYS A 108 -6.20 1.08 -2.92
C LYS A 108 -5.79 1.69 -1.59
N ILE A 109 -5.56 3.00 -1.61
CA ILE A 109 -5.40 3.87 -0.43
C ILE A 109 -6.50 4.92 -0.50
N VAL A 110 -7.36 5.00 0.52
CA VAL A 110 -8.51 5.93 0.54
C VAL A 110 -8.46 6.81 1.78
N LEU A 111 -8.51 8.13 1.57
CA LEU A 111 -8.70 9.15 2.60
C LEU A 111 -10.20 9.39 2.73
N LYS A 112 -10.81 8.80 3.76
CA LYS A 112 -12.24 8.83 4.03
C LYS A 112 -12.65 9.98 4.95
N ARG A 113 -13.95 10.27 4.98
CA ARG A 113 -14.53 11.19 5.98
C ARG A 113 -14.27 10.68 7.40
N GLY A 114 -14.16 11.62 8.35
CA GLY A 114 -13.85 11.29 9.75
C GLY A 114 -12.35 11.17 10.06
N ARG A 115 -11.47 11.55 9.12
CA ARG A 115 -9.99 11.47 9.24
C ARG A 115 -9.48 10.03 9.28
N ILE A 116 -10.07 9.17 8.44
CA ILE A 116 -9.74 7.74 8.36
C ILE A 116 -8.96 7.49 7.07
N ILE A 117 -7.83 6.79 7.17
CA ILE A 117 -7.08 6.30 6.02
C ILE A 117 -7.23 4.78 5.98
N THR A 118 -7.71 4.24 4.86
CA THR A 118 -7.81 2.79 4.66
C THR A 118 -6.88 2.36 3.53
N VAL A 119 -6.09 1.33 3.78
CA VAL A 119 -5.25 0.66 2.78
C VAL A 119 -5.79 -0.76 2.62
N GLU A 120 -6.07 -1.17 1.39
CA GLU A 120 -6.57 -2.50 1.04
C GLU A 120 -5.71 -3.07 -0.09
N CYS A 121 -5.11 -4.23 0.16
CA CYS A 121 -4.18 -4.91 -0.73
C CYS A 121 -3.93 -6.34 -0.22
N ASP A 122 -3.40 -7.22 -1.08
CA ASP A 122 -3.00 -8.58 -0.68
C ASP A 122 -1.67 -8.59 0.09
N THR A 123 -0.73 -7.71 -0.26
CA THR A 123 0.57 -7.58 0.41
C THR A 123 0.93 -6.11 0.62
N PHE A 124 1.11 -5.71 1.89
CA PHE A 124 1.59 -4.38 2.25
C PHE A 124 3.06 -4.44 2.67
N GLN A 125 3.96 -4.06 1.76
CA GLN A 125 5.41 -4.09 2.00
C GLN A 125 5.94 -2.69 2.32
N LEU A 126 6.84 -2.62 3.32
CA LEU A 126 7.45 -1.38 3.78
C LEU A 126 8.97 -1.57 3.92
N ASP A 127 9.72 -0.98 2.99
CA ASP A 127 11.19 -0.96 3.04
C ASP A 127 11.68 0.39 3.55
N CYS A 128 12.10 0.43 4.82
CA CYS A 128 12.58 1.66 5.45
C CYS A 128 13.65 1.39 6.50
N LYS A 129 14.48 2.40 6.78
CA LYS A 129 15.51 2.32 7.84
C LYS A 129 14.88 2.38 9.24
N THR A 130 13.85 3.20 9.40
CA THR A 130 13.18 3.44 10.68
C THR A 130 11.68 3.50 10.46
N TRP A 131 10.94 2.60 11.09
CA TRP A 131 9.48 2.62 11.16
C TRP A 131 9.06 3.00 12.58
N GLN A 132 8.23 4.05 12.72
CA GLN A 132 7.73 4.54 14.00
C GLN A 132 6.21 4.66 13.94
N VAL A 133 5.53 4.21 14.99
CA VAL A 133 4.08 4.29 15.15
C VAL A 133 3.77 4.88 16.52
N ASN A 134 3.07 6.01 16.52
CA ASN A 134 2.58 6.66 17.74
C ASN A 134 1.05 6.58 17.76
N ALA A 135 0.50 5.76 18.64
CA ALA A 135 -0.94 5.62 18.84
C ALA A 135 -1.26 5.84 20.33
N SER A 136 -2.18 6.76 20.64
CA SER A 136 -2.53 7.12 22.03
C SER A 136 -3.50 6.15 22.70
N GLU A 137 -4.20 5.33 21.92
CA GLU A 137 -5.21 4.39 22.41
C GLU A 137 -4.75 2.94 22.23
N GLN A 138 -4.50 2.52 20.99
CA GLN A 138 -4.14 1.13 20.68
C GLN A 138 -3.43 1.01 19.32
N ALA A 139 -2.53 0.03 19.22
CA ALA A 139 -2.14 -0.59 17.96
C ALA A 139 -2.54 -2.08 18.01
N SER A 140 -3.39 -2.53 17.08
CA SER A 140 -3.90 -3.90 17.03
C SER A 140 -3.47 -4.60 15.75
N PHE A 141 -3.13 -5.89 15.88
CA PHE A 141 -2.68 -6.73 14.77
C PHE A 141 -3.51 -8.02 14.77
N ALA A 142 -4.44 -8.13 13.82
CA ALA A 142 -5.20 -9.36 13.60
C ALA A 142 -4.46 -10.24 12.59
N THR A 143 -3.45 -10.98 13.06
CA THR A 143 -2.60 -11.85 12.24
C THR A 143 -2.31 -13.17 12.98
N PRO A 144 -2.20 -14.31 12.27
CA PRO A 144 -1.73 -15.56 12.87
C PRO A 144 -0.31 -15.48 13.44
N THR A 145 0.56 -14.66 12.84
CA THR A 145 1.98 -14.54 13.24
C THR A 145 2.47 -13.10 13.17
N LEU A 146 3.25 -12.69 14.18
CA LEU A 146 4.02 -11.45 14.19
C LEU A 146 5.49 -11.80 14.46
N ASN A 147 6.37 -11.54 13.50
CA ASN A 147 7.78 -11.93 13.57
C ASN A 147 8.70 -10.71 13.67
N THR A 148 9.70 -10.78 14.55
CA THR A 148 10.86 -9.88 14.57
C THR A 148 12.12 -10.72 14.41
N SER A 149 13.07 -10.28 13.59
CA SER A 149 14.22 -11.10 13.19
C SER A 149 15.29 -11.26 14.27
N ALA A 150 15.33 -10.34 15.24
CA ALA A 150 16.35 -10.31 16.28
C ALA A 150 15.74 -10.18 17.69
N GLN A 151 15.03 -9.09 17.96
CA GLN A 151 14.51 -8.81 19.29
C GLN A 151 13.08 -8.28 19.24
N PHE A 152 12.26 -8.73 20.18
CA PHE A 152 11.01 -8.08 20.56
C PHE A 152 11.21 -7.46 21.94
N VAL A 153 11.01 -6.14 22.06
CA VAL A 153 11.16 -5.40 23.32
C VAL A 153 9.81 -4.81 23.70
N ALA A 154 9.23 -5.28 24.80
CA ALA A 154 8.09 -4.67 25.44
C ALA A 154 8.55 -4.02 26.75
N GLN A 155 8.32 -2.71 26.91
CA GLN A 155 8.62 -2.01 28.17
C GLN A 155 7.58 -2.32 29.26
N GLY A 156 6.35 -2.60 28.84
CA GLY A 156 5.27 -3.05 29.72
C GLY A 156 5.22 -4.57 29.85
N GLN A 157 4.05 -5.07 30.23
CA GLN A 157 3.79 -6.50 30.36
C GLN A 157 3.54 -7.15 29.00
N ILE A 158 3.91 -8.44 28.88
CA ILE A 158 3.51 -9.31 27.78
C ILE A 158 2.47 -10.28 28.35
N SER A 159 1.28 -10.33 27.75
CA SER A 159 0.24 -11.32 28.07
C SER A 159 0.11 -12.32 26.94
N GLY A 160 0.12 -13.62 27.27
CA GLY A 160 -0.07 -14.71 26.31
C GLY A 160 -1.18 -15.63 26.78
N ASN A 161 -2.43 -15.33 26.43
CA ASN A 161 -3.61 -16.11 26.87
C ASN A 161 -3.55 -17.58 26.40
N GLY A 162 -2.87 -17.86 25.28
CA GLY A 162 -2.58 -19.21 24.79
C GLY A 162 -1.26 -19.81 25.30
N GLY A 163 -0.57 -19.12 26.21
CA GLY A 163 0.77 -19.46 26.70
C GLY A 163 1.88 -18.60 26.08
N LEU A 164 3.08 -18.75 26.63
CA LEU A 164 4.32 -18.16 26.12
C LEU A 164 5.32 -19.29 25.88
N ALA A 165 5.65 -19.55 24.62
CA ALA A 165 6.71 -20.47 24.24
C ALA A 165 8.02 -19.68 24.08
N ILE A 166 9.00 -19.94 24.94
CA ILE A 166 10.31 -19.29 24.90
C ILE A 166 11.36 -20.36 24.55
N GLN A 167 11.97 -20.21 23.38
CA GLN A 167 13.07 -21.06 22.93
C GLN A 167 14.28 -20.17 22.64
N GLY A 168 15.41 -20.44 23.28
CA GLY A 168 16.63 -19.67 23.05
C GLY A 168 17.83 -20.38 23.66
N GLY A 169 18.97 -20.34 22.98
CA GLY A 169 20.21 -20.98 23.44
C GLY A 169 20.73 -20.44 24.77
N GLY A 170 20.38 -19.20 25.14
CA GLY A 170 20.73 -18.58 26.41
C GLY A 170 19.70 -18.72 27.54
N GLY A 171 18.56 -19.38 27.27
CA GLY A 171 17.46 -19.53 28.24
C GLY A 171 16.69 -18.24 28.54
N ALA A 172 15.77 -18.32 29.51
CA ALA A 172 15.02 -17.18 30.02
C ALA A 172 15.60 -16.72 31.37
N LYS A 173 15.87 -15.42 31.51
CA LYS A 173 16.26 -14.82 32.79
C LYS A 173 15.10 -14.00 33.34
N VAL A 174 14.66 -14.33 34.56
CA VAL A 174 13.65 -13.57 35.29
C VAL A 174 14.33 -12.88 36.47
N THR A 175 14.23 -11.56 36.55
CA THR A 175 14.58 -10.80 37.75
C THR A 175 13.30 -10.53 38.52
N GLY A 176 13.26 -10.91 39.79
CA GLY A 176 12.04 -10.89 40.60
C GLY A 176 11.51 -12.29 40.85
N SER A 177 10.21 -12.40 41.11
CA SER A 177 9.56 -13.68 41.39
C SER A 177 8.97 -14.31 40.15
N VAL A 178 8.93 -15.64 40.15
CA VAL A 178 8.06 -16.42 39.26
C VAL A 178 6.98 -17.03 40.15
N SER A 179 5.72 -16.75 39.84
CA SER A 179 4.58 -17.42 40.47
C SER A 179 3.92 -18.31 39.43
N ALA A 180 3.83 -19.61 39.73
CA ALA A 180 3.19 -20.61 38.89
C ALA A 180 2.12 -21.32 39.72
N SER A 181 0.93 -21.50 39.15
CA SER A 181 -0.13 -22.31 39.75
C SER A 181 0.06 -23.81 39.49
N GLY A 182 0.79 -24.15 38.43
CA GLY A 182 1.20 -25.50 38.08
C GLY A 182 2.64 -25.81 38.48
N ASP A 183 3.06 -27.03 38.17
CA ASP A 183 4.42 -27.50 38.41
C ASP A 183 5.43 -26.76 37.51
N VAL A 184 6.63 -26.54 38.06
CA VAL A 184 7.78 -26.00 37.32
C VAL A 184 8.76 -27.14 37.14
N LYS A 185 9.04 -27.52 35.89
CA LYS A 185 9.96 -28.62 35.57
C LYS A 185 11.28 -28.11 35.00
N ALA A 186 12.41 -28.60 35.53
CA ALA A 186 13.74 -28.33 34.99
C ALA A 186 14.43 -29.66 34.65
N GLY A 187 14.79 -29.86 33.38
CA GLY A 187 15.40 -31.13 32.93
C GLY A 187 14.51 -32.36 33.19
N GLY A 188 13.18 -32.18 33.22
CA GLY A 188 12.22 -33.24 33.56
C GLY A 188 11.94 -33.40 35.07
N ILE A 189 12.74 -32.77 35.93
CA ILE A 189 12.56 -32.82 37.39
C ILE A 189 11.49 -31.82 37.82
N SER A 190 10.49 -32.32 38.53
CA SER A 190 9.35 -31.56 39.06
C SER A 190 9.74 -30.77 40.31
N LEU A 191 9.44 -29.47 40.35
CA LEU A 191 9.63 -28.69 41.56
C LEU A 191 8.70 -29.19 42.69
N GLN A 192 7.47 -29.54 42.37
CA GLN A 192 6.48 -30.03 43.35
C GLN A 192 6.70 -31.49 43.77
N GLY A 193 7.34 -32.31 42.93
CA GLY A 193 7.43 -33.76 43.10
C GLY A 193 8.83 -34.33 43.32
N HIS A 194 9.89 -33.51 43.28
CA HIS A 194 11.26 -34.04 43.40
C HIS A 194 11.54 -34.62 44.80
N ILE A 195 12.41 -35.62 44.84
CA ILE A 195 12.88 -36.28 46.06
C ILE A 195 14.41 -36.28 46.06
N HIS A 196 15.02 -36.41 47.24
CA HIS A 196 16.47 -36.51 47.42
C HIS A 196 16.83 -37.83 48.09
N ASN A 197 17.97 -38.41 47.68
CA ASN A 197 18.55 -39.56 48.38
C ASN A 197 19.40 -39.05 49.56
N GLY A 198 19.24 -39.66 50.72
CA GLY A 198 20.06 -39.40 51.91
C GLY A 198 21.39 -40.16 51.87
N ASP A 199 22.36 -39.68 52.64
CA ASP A 199 23.69 -40.28 52.80
C ASP A 199 23.68 -41.66 53.48
N SER A 200 22.61 -41.97 54.22
CA SER A 200 22.40 -43.23 54.94
C SER A 200 21.41 -44.19 54.24
N GLY A 201 21.12 -43.98 52.95
CA GLY A 201 20.27 -44.86 52.13
C GLY A 201 18.75 -44.61 52.22
N GLY A 202 18.32 -43.56 52.92
CA GLY A 202 16.91 -43.11 52.93
C GLY A 202 16.55 -42.22 51.72
N VAL A 203 15.25 -41.98 51.50
CA VAL A 203 14.73 -41.08 50.46
C VAL A 203 13.76 -40.10 51.11
N THR A 204 13.81 -38.81 50.73
CA THR A 204 12.88 -37.80 51.24
C THR A 204 11.47 -38.00 50.68
N SER A 205 10.44 -37.42 51.34
CA SER A 205 9.16 -37.16 50.68
C SER A 205 9.29 -36.01 49.66
N PRO A 206 8.29 -35.77 48.81
CA PRO A 206 8.19 -34.53 48.03
C PRO A 206 8.14 -33.27 48.93
N PRO A 207 8.46 -32.08 48.39
CA PRO A 207 8.24 -30.80 49.07
C PRO A 207 6.78 -30.64 49.50
N LYS A 208 6.58 -29.98 50.64
CA LYS A 208 5.25 -29.63 51.16
C LYS A 208 4.82 -28.26 50.69
#